data_AF-A0A0N4TCI8-F1
#
_entry.id   AF-A0A0N4TCI8-F1
#
_cell.length_a   1.000
_cell.length_b   1.000
_cell.length_c   1.000
_cell.angle_alpha   90.00
_cell.angle_beta   90.00
_cell.angle_gamma   90.00
#
_symmetry.space_group_name_H-M   'P 1'
#
loop_
_entity.id
_entity.type
_entity.pdbx_description
1 polymer ?
#
loop_
_entity_poly.entity_id
_entity_poly.type
_entity_poly.pdbx_seq_one_letter_code
_entity_poly.pdbx_strand_id
1 'polypeptide(L)'
;MFGSKLSAICWGITAIEQRRGFATLKDISIRLKSVRNIQKITKSMKMVSAAKYNKAERELRGARVYGVGALQFYNNIGAAEPKDKLQEGTITSGEKEKRLLVLITSDRGLCGSVHTAIAKAR
;
A
#
# COMPACT_ATOMS: atom_id res chain seq x y z
N MET A 1 -38.46 -65.51 -37.02
CA MET A 1 -38.29 -64.72 -38.26
C MET A 1 -37.20 -63.69 -38.04
N PHE A 2 -36.06 -63.94 -38.68
CA PHE A 2 -34.93 -63.02 -38.78
C PHE A 2 -35.36 -61.70 -39.41
N GLY A 3 -34.80 -60.59 -38.94
CA GLY A 3 -35.11 -59.26 -39.45
C GLY A 3 -34.13 -58.21 -38.97
N SER A 4 -32.87 -58.36 -39.38
CA SER A 4 -31.81 -57.37 -39.31
C SER A 4 -32.21 -56.01 -39.91
N LYS A 5 -32.02 -54.92 -39.16
CA LYS A 5 -31.65 -53.62 -39.73
C LYS A 5 -30.55 -52.96 -38.90
N LEU A 6 -29.42 -52.84 -39.57
CA LEU A 6 -28.21 -52.13 -39.20
C LEU A 6 -28.47 -50.61 -39.07
N SER A 7 -27.77 -50.00 -38.10
CA SER A 7 -27.00 -48.75 -38.27
C SER A 7 -27.71 -47.46 -38.72
N ALA A 8 -27.87 -46.54 -37.76
CA ALA A 8 -27.53 -45.12 -37.89
C ALA A 8 -27.50 -44.54 -36.46
N ILE A 9 -26.34 -44.41 -35.81
CA ILE A 9 -25.44 -43.24 -35.88
C ILE A 9 -26.20 -41.93 -35.64
N CYS A 10 -25.71 -41.21 -34.63
CA CYS A 10 -26.10 -39.86 -34.24
C CYS A 10 -27.33 -39.78 -33.34
N TRP A 11 -27.11 -39.60 -32.04
CA TRP A 11 -27.62 -38.48 -31.25
C TRP A 11 -27.17 -38.64 -29.80
N GLY A 12 -25.98 -38.13 -29.53
CA GLY A 12 -25.45 -37.98 -28.17
C GLY A 12 -24.41 -36.87 -28.10
N ILE A 13 -24.50 -35.90 -29.02
CA ILE A 13 -23.72 -34.68 -28.99
C ILE A 13 -24.43 -33.73 -28.03
N THR A 14 -23.73 -33.41 -26.94
CA THR A 14 -23.86 -32.19 -26.14
C THR A 14 -25.24 -31.90 -25.54
N ALA A 15 -25.46 -32.40 -24.32
CA ALA A 15 -25.96 -31.50 -23.29
C ALA A 15 -24.80 -30.58 -22.87
N ILE A 16 -24.43 -29.64 -23.74
CA ILE A 16 -23.86 -28.38 -23.26
C ILE A 16 -25.02 -27.75 -22.53
N GLU A 17 -25.09 -28.00 -21.22
CA GLU A 17 -25.95 -27.23 -20.36
C GLU A 17 -25.59 -25.77 -20.59
N GLN A 18 -26.47 -25.06 -21.29
CA GLN A 18 -26.36 -23.64 -21.47
C GLN A 18 -26.44 -23.02 -20.08
N ARG A 19 -25.29 -22.86 -19.41
CA ARG A 19 -25.12 -21.79 -18.42
C ARG A 19 -25.23 -20.50 -19.20
N ARG A 20 -26.48 -20.10 -19.50
CA ARG A 20 -26.78 -18.77 -20.04
C ARG A 20 -26.15 -17.80 -19.06
N GLY A 21 -25.13 -17.07 -19.51
CA GLY A 21 -24.40 -16.07 -18.76
C GLY A 21 -25.24 -14.83 -18.42
N PHE A 22 -26.52 -15.01 -18.11
CA PHE A 22 -27.32 -13.98 -17.48
C PHE A 22 -26.99 -13.99 -16.00
N ALA A 23 -26.33 -12.93 -15.53
CA ALA A 23 -26.25 -12.66 -14.11
C ALA A 23 -27.68 -12.71 -13.56
N THR A 24 -27.96 -13.66 -12.68
CA THR A 24 -29.30 -13.76 -12.10
C THR A 24 -29.54 -12.47 -11.29
N LEU A 25 -30.78 -11.98 -11.24
CA LEU A 25 -31.13 -10.81 -10.41
C LEU A 25 -30.67 -11.00 -8.95
N LYS A 26 -30.60 -12.26 -8.50
CA LYS A 26 -30.06 -12.67 -7.20
C LYS A 26 -28.56 -12.38 -7.07
N ASP A 27 -27.74 -12.74 -8.06
CA ASP A 27 -26.28 -12.48 -8.04
C ASP A 27 -25.95 -10.99 -8.03
N ILE A 28 -26.70 -10.20 -8.80
CA ILE A 28 -26.58 -8.74 -8.81
C ILE A 28 -26.93 -8.15 -7.43
N SER A 29 -28.03 -8.63 -6.83
CA SER A 29 -28.44 -8.21 -5.49
C SER A 29 -27.40 -8.55 -4.42
N ILE A 30 -26.77 -9.72 -4.50
CA ILE A 30 -25.69 -10.13 -3.59
C ILE A 30 -24.47 -9.21 -3.74
N ARG A 31 -24.03 -8.93 -4.99
CA ARG A 31 -22.91 -8.00 -5.24
C ARG A 31 -23.20 -6.60 -4.72
N LEU A 32 -24.41 -6.08 -4.92
CA LEU A 32 -24.80 -4.76 -4.42
C LEU A 32 -24.75 -4.68 -2.88
N LYS A 33 -25.15 -5.75 -2.17
CA LYS A 33 -25.00 -5.82 -0.72
C LYS A 33 -23.52 -5.79 -0.30
N SER A 34 -22.67 -6.55 -0.98
CA SER A 34 -21.22 -6.57 -0.72
C SER A 34 -20.57 -5.20 -0.94
N VAL A 35 -20.86 -4.54 -2.08
CA VAL A 35 -20.32 -3.21 -2.39
C VAL A 35 -20.76 -2.17 -1.36
N ARG A 36 -22.03 -2.20 -0.93
CA ARG A 36 -22.52 -1.33 0.15
C ARG A 36 -21.81 -1.56 1.48
N ASN A 37 -21.47 -2.81 1.82
CA ASN A 37 -20.72 -3.13 3.02
C ASN A 37 -19.28 -2.61 2.94
N ILE A 38 -18.60 -2.84 1.81
CA ILE A 38 -17.25 -2.31 1.56
C ILE A 38 -17.27 -0.78 1.66
N GLN A 39 -18.26 -0.10 1.07
CA GLN A 39 -18.40 1.35 1.13
C GLN A 39 -18.53 1.87 2.57
N LYS A 40 -19.30 1.18 3.42
CA LYS A 40 -19.43 1.54 4.84
C LYS A 40 -18.12 1.38 5.59
N ILE A 41 -17.43 0.25 5.40
CA ILE A 41 -16.14 -0.03 6.06
C ILE A 41 -15.10 1.02 5.63
N THR A 42 -14.99 1.30 4.33
CA THR A 42 -14.05 2.31 3.80
C THR A 42 -14.38 3.72 4.31
N LYS A 43 -15.66 4.08 4.42
CA LYS A 43 -16.07 5.37 5.00
C LYS A 43 -15.64 5.50 6.46
N SER A 44 -15.82 4.45 7.25
CA SER A 44 -15.35 4.41 8.63
C SER A 44 -13.82 4.48 8.71
N MET A 45 -13.10 3.71 7.88
CA MET A 45 -11.63 3.74 7.82
C MET A 45 -11.10 5.13 7.44
N LYS A 46 -11.75 5.85 6.53
CA LYS A 46 -11.40 7.23 6.18
C LYS A 46 -11.46 8.16 7.39
N MET A 47 -12.54 8.08 8.17
CA MET A 47 -12.71 8.91 9.37
C MET A 47 -11.70 8.56 10.46
N VAL A 48 -11.45 7.27 10.71
CA VAL A 48 -10.45 6.81 11.69
C VAL A 48 -9.05 7.26 11.29
N SER A 49 -8.70 7.14 10.01
CA SER A 49 -7.39 7.55 9.51
C SER A 49 -7.19 9.06 9.59
N ALA A 50 -8.22 9.85 9.26
CA ALA A 50 -8.19 11.30 9.41
C ALA A 50 -8.01 11.71 10.89
N ALA A 51 -8.70 11.06 11.82
CA ALA A 51 -8.53 11.32 13.24
C ALA A 51 -7.10 11.01 13.74
N LYS A 52 -6.53 9.88 13.30
CA LYS A 52 -5.13 9.51 13.62
C LYS A 52 -4.12 10.49 13.04
N TYR A 53 -4.33 10.93 11.79
CA TYR A 53 -3.49 11.94 11.15
C TYR A 53 -3.52 13.25 11.92
N ASN A 54 -4.72 13.74 12.27
CA ASN A 54 -4.87 14.98 13.04
C ASN A 54 -4.22 14.89 14.42
N LYS A 55 -4.27 13.72 15.07
CA LYS A 55 -3.57 13.49 16.34
C LYS A 55 -2.04 13.58 16.15
N ALA A 56 -1.50 12.88 15.16
CA ALA A 56 -0.06 12.90 14.86
C ALA A 56 0.41 14.31 14.48
N GLU A 57 -0.37 15.08 13.71
CA GLU A 57 -0.02 16.45 13.34
C GLU A 57 0.08 17.38 14.58
N ARG A 58 -0.83 17.21 15.55
CA ARG A 58 -0.80 17.96 16.81
C ARG A 58 0.45 17.65 17.64
N GLU A 59 0.83 16.37 17.73
CA GLU A 59 2.04 15.92 18.43
C GLU A 59 3.31 16.45 17.72
N LEU A 60 3.34 16.37 16.39
CA LEU A 60 4.45 16.89 15.58
C LEU A 60 4.64 18.40 15.73
N ARG A 61 3.55 19.18 15.87
CA ARG A 61 3.64 20.63 15.99
C ARG A 61 4.46 21.08 17.21
N GLY A 62 4.33 20.39 18.34
CA GLY A 62 5.15 20.63 19.54
C GLY A 62 6.60 20.17 19.36
N ALA A 63 6.79 18.97 18.79
CA ALA A 63 8.12 18.42 18.56
C ALA A 63 8.96 19.24 17.56
N ARG A 64 8.33 19.89 16.59
CA ARG A 64 9.00 20.66 15.53
C ARG A 64 9.86 21.80 16.06
N VAL A 65 9.45 22.44 17.15
CA VAL A 65 10.19 23.56 17.77
C VAL A 65 11.54 23.09 18.31
N TYR A 66 11.60 21.90 18.93
CA TYR A 66 12.85 21.31 19.42
C TYR A 66 13.82 20.98 18.29
N GLY A 67 13.32 20.45 17.17
CA GLY A 67 14.18 20.14 16.02
C GLY A 67 14.87 21.37 15.44
N VAL A 68 14.16 22.50 15.34
CA VAL A 68 14.73 23.76 14.81
C VAL A 68 15.75 24.34 15.79
N GLY A 69 15.43 24.39 17.09
CA GLY A 69 16.35 24.91 18.11
C GLY A 69 17.63 24.09 18.21
N ALA A 70 17.53 22.76 18.19
CA ALA A 70 18.69 21.87 18.20
C ALA A 70 19.56 22.05 16.94
N LEU A 71 18.94 22.15 15.75
CA LEU A 71 19.68 22.43 14.51
C LEU A 71 20.43 23.76 14.56
N GLN A 72 19.81 24.82 15.09
CA GLN A 72 20.47 26.12 15.25
C GLN A 72 21.63 26.04 16.25
N PHE A 73 21.45 25.33 17.36
CA PHE A 73 22.51 25.12 18.36
C PHE A 73 23.72 24.40 17.76
N TYR A 74 23.51 23.29 17.05
CA TYR A 74 24.59 22.56 16.38
C TYR A 74 25.25 23.37 15.27
N ASN A 75 24.48 24.15 14.50
CA ASN A 75 25.05 25.02 13.46
C ASN A 75 25.92 26.14 14.06
N ASN A 76 25.51 26.69 15.21
CA ASN A 76 26.28 27.73 15.89
C ASN A 76 27.58 27.16 16.51
N ILE A 77 27.57 25.92 16.98
CA ILE A 77 28.78 25.23 17.48
C ILE A 77 29.70 24.84 16.32
N GLY A 78 29.15 24.30 15.23
CA GLY A 78 29.93 23.95 14.03
C GLY A 78 30.58 25.15 13.33
N ALA A 79 30.08 26.38 13.57
CA ALA A 79 30.71 27.61 13.13
C ALA A 79 31.78 28.17 14.09
N ALA A 80 31.81 27.69 15.34
CA ALA A 80 32.72 28.14 16.39
C ALA A 80 33.93 27.20 16.60
N GLU A 81 33.87 25.96 16.10
CA GLU A 81 35.00 25.03 16.11
C GLU A 81 36.04 25.43 15.04
N PRO A 82 37.31 25.70 15.41
CA PRO A 82 38.39 25.79 14.44
C PRO A 82 38.51 24.42 13.74
N LYS A 83 38.86 24.44 12.44
CA LYS A 83 38.87 23.32 11.49
C LYS A 83 39.76 22.10 11.83
N ASP A 84 40.16 21.91 13.07
CA ASP A 84 41.01 20.81 13.50
C ASP A 84 40.30 19.93 14.53
N LYS A 85 39.74 18.82 14.01
CA LYS A 85 39.45 17.57 14.72
C LYS A 85 38.23 17.53 15.65
N LEU A 86 37.05 17.53 15.04
CA LEU A 86 35.95 16.67 15.52
C LEU A 86 35.49 15.77 14.39
N GLN A 87 36.20 14.65 14.24
CA GLN A 87 35.69 13.48 13.54
C GLN A 87 34.60 12.83 14.41
N GLU A 88 33.43 13.46 14.49
CA GLU A 88 32.20 12.76 14.85
C GLU A 88 31.32 12.66 13.60
N GLY A 89 31.44 11.52 12.92
CA GLY A 89 30.39 10.95 12.09
C GLY A 89 30.13 11.56 10.70
N THR A 90 30.77 12.65 10.30
CA THR A 90 30.68 13.09 8.90
C THR A 90 31.72 12.34 8.08
N ILE A 91 31.28 11.18 7.56
CA ILE A 91 32.02 10.33 6.63
C ILE A 91 32.51 11.22 5.50
N THR A 92 33.81 11.47 5.50
CA THR A 92 34.49 12.28 4.51
C THR A 92 34.97 11.34 3.42
N SER A 93 34.33 11.43 2.27
CA SER A 93 34.89 11.32 0.92
C SER A 93 36.12 10.42 0.76
N GLY A 94 35.89 9.16 0.39
CA GLY A 94 36.94 8.29 -0.15
C GLY A 94 36.47 6.86 -0.41
N GLU A 95 36.57 6.41 -1.67
CA GLU A 95 36.46 5.00 -2.11
C GLU A 95 35.14 4.26 -1.84
N LYS A 96 34.26 4.19 -2.86
CA LYS A 96 33.03 3.35 -2.90
C LYS A 96 32.36 3.17 -1.53
N GLU A 97 31.99 4.29 -0.91
CA GLU A 97 31.30 4.28 0.37
C GLU A 97 30.09 3.36 0.31
N LYS A 98 30.06 2.35 1.19
CA LYS A 98 28.90 1.50 1.41
C LYS A 98 27.77 2.39 1.95
N ARG A 99 26.93 2.91 1.05
CA ARG A 99 25.77 3.73 1.42
C ARG A 99 24.69 2.84 2.03
N LEU A 100 24.38 3.07 3.30
CA LEU A 100 23.23 2.46 3.96
C LEU A 100 21.98 3.30 3.69
N LEU A 101 20.98 2.70 3.06
CA LEU A 101 19.67 3.31 2.85
C LEU A 101 18.70 2.72 3.89
N VAL A 102 18.23 3.55 4.82
CA VAL A 102 17.19 3.17 5.77
C VAL A 102 15.86 3.72 5.28
N LEU A 103 14.99 2.83 4.81
CA LEU A 103 13.65 3.18 4.36
C LEU A 103 12.66 2.96 5.50
N ILE A 104 11.85 3.98 5.79
CA ILE A 104 10.85 3.92 6.86
C ILE A 104 9.46 3.85 6.22
N THR A 105 8.71 2.80 6.53
CA THR A 105 7.34 2.58 6.03
C THR A 105 6.39 2.30 7.19
N SER A 106 5.08 2.47 6.97
CA SER A 106 4.06 2.06 7.93
C SER A 106 3.83 0.55 7.91
N ASP A 107 3.33 0.00 9.03
CA ASP A 107 2.99 -1.41 9.22
C ASP A 107 1.64 -1.80 8.56
N ARG A 108 0.70 -0.84 8.49
CA ARG A 108 -0.64 -1.08 7.93
C ARG A 108 -0.65 -0.97 6.41
N GLY A 109 -1.35 -1.92 5.77
CA GLY A 109 -1.67 -1.89 4.34
C GLY A 109 -2.90 -1.03 3.99
N LEU A 110 -3.26 -0.96 2.71
CA LEU A 110 -4.33 -0.09 2.17
C LEU A 110 -4.10 1.42 2.41
N CYS A 111 -2.84 1.84 2.49
CA CYS A 111 -2.41 3.23 2.74
C CYS A 111 -2.19 4.06 1.45
N GLY A 112 -2.69 3.59 0.30
CA GLY A 112 -2.50 4.25 -1.00
C GLY A 112 -1.11 4.03 -1.59
N SER A 113 -0.57 5.04 -2.28
CA SER A 113 0.66 4.96 -3.08
C SER A 113 1.96 5.24 -2.29
N VAL A 114 1.88 5.53 -0.99
CA VAL A 114 3.03 5.98 -0.18
C VAL A 114 4.14 4.91 -0.15
N HIS A 115 3.79 3.64 0.08
CA HIS A 115 4.78 2.56 0.12
C HIS A 115 5.44 2.32 -1.24
N THR A 116 4.66 2.39 -2.32
CA THR A 116 5.19 2.26 -3.69
C THR A 116 6.15 3.41 -4.02
N ALA A 117 5.85 4.63 -3.59
CA ALA A 117 6.73 5.78 -3.80
C ALA A 117 8.07 5.62 -3.07
N ILE A 118 8.06 5.13 -1.83
CA ILE A 118 9.28 4.87 -1.05
C ILE A 118 10.11 3.76 -1.69
N ALA A 119 9.47 2.68 -2.14
CA ALA A 119 10.15 1.57 -2.82
C ALA A 119 10.79 1.99 -4.16
N LYS A 120 10.21 2.99 -4.85
CA LYS A 120 10.72 3.51 -6.12
C LYS A 120 11.85 4.54 -5.95
N ALA A 121 12.05 5.10 -4.75
CA ALA A 121 13.02 6.16 -4.51
C ALA A 121 14.50 5.70 -4.47
N ARG A 122 14.76 4.39 -4.63
CA ARG A 122 16.10 3.80 -4.80
C ARG A 122 16.61 4.00 -6.22
#